data_AF-A0A812QSM6-F1
#
_entry.id   AF-A0A812QSM6-F1
#
_cell.length_a   1.000
_cell.length_b   1.000
_cell.length_c   1.000
_cell.angle_alpha   90.00
_cell.angle_beta   90.00
_cell.angle_gamma   90.00
#
_symmetry.space_group_name_H-M   'P 1'
#
loop_
_entity.id
_entity.type
_entity.pdbx_description
1 polymer ?
#
loop_
_entity_poly.entity_id
_entity_poly.type
_entity_poly.pdbx_seq_one_letter_code
_entity_poly.pdbx_strand_id
1 'polypeptide(L)'
;MSIAGGVSWEQVLVPLKAIALPWVLLFLFYMFFTYFAVLNVITGVFCQTAIDSAQNDHATVIHSILANKQAHLEKVRDLFNKLGAENTGGITYLMFEEKITSPEVKEYFESLGLDVWDAWSFFKMLDLDDSGAVDIEEFLMGCLRVRGNAKAIDIGKIIHDQTWQIKEQGKFQTYVESWRSGLSDFLGFRFYRI
;
A
#
# COMPACT_ATOMS: atom_id res chain seq x y z
N MET A 1 6.16 -43.40 27.22
CA MET A 1 6.67 -44.08 26.02
C MET A 1 8.04 -43.46 25.74
N SER A 2 9.10 -44.04 26.30
CA SER A 2 10.34 -43.39 26.81
C SER A 2 11.26 -42.70 25.79
N ILE A 3 10.95 -41.64 25.04
CA ILE A 3 10.17 -40.41 25.22
C ILE A 3 9.60 -40.13 23.80
N ALA A 4 8.35 -39.71 23.65
CA ALA A 4 7.67 -39.47 22.36
C ALA A 4 7.38 -40.69 21.43
N GLY A 5 7.36 -41.94 21.93
CA GLY A 5 6.78 -43.08 21.18
C GLY A 5 7.39 -44.47 21.40
N GLY A 6 8.49 -44.55 22.14
CA GLY A 6 9.17 -45.82 22.43
C GLY A 6 8.51 -46.68 23.52
N VAL A 7 9.21 -47.75 23.92
CA VAL A 7 8.80 -48.72 24.94
C VAL A 7 8.48 -48.05 26.29
N SER A 8 7.58 -48.62 27.09
CA SER A 8 7.23 -48.06 28.41
C SER A 8 8.46 -48.04 29.33
N TRP A 9 8.62 -46.99 30.14
CA TRP A 9 9.80 -46.80 31.02
C TRP A 9 9.89 -47.92 32.06
N GLU A 10 8.75 -48.47 32.46
CA GLU A 10 8.62 -49.61 33.35
C GLU A 10 9.25 -50.89 32.75
N GLN A 11 9.03 -51.15 31.46
CA GLN A 11 9.62 -52.31 30.77
C GLN A 11 11.16 -52.21 30.65
N VAL A 12 11.70 -50.99 30.62
CA VAL A 12 13.16 -50.75 30.61
C VAL A 12 13.75 -50.88 32.02
N LEU A 13 12.99 -50.54 33.07
CA LEU A 13 13.45 -50.64 34.45
C LEU A 13 13.59 -52.07 34.96
N VAL A 14 12.74 -52.99 34.52
CA VAL A 14 12.77 -54.40 34.95
C VAL A 14 14.13 -55.07 34.69
N PRO A 15 14.68 -55.08 33.45
CA PRO A 15 15.99 -55.65 33.19
C PRO A 15 17.14 -54.83 33.80
N LEU A 16 17.01 -53.51 33.93
CA LEU A 16 18.03 -52.66 34.54
C LEU A 16 18.20 -52.93 36.04
N LYS A 17 17.10 -53.18 36.75
CA LYS A 17 17.11 -53.57 38.17
C LYS A 17 17.82 -54.91 38.38
N ALA A 18 17.74 -55.83 37.41
CA ALA A 18 18.40 -57.12 37.49
C ALA A 18 19.94 -57.04 37.35
N ILE A 19 20.47 -55.95 36.78
CA ILE A 19 21.92 -55.73 36.60
C ILE A 19 22.50 -55.04 37.83
N ALA A 20 22.14 -53.77 38.07
CA ALA A 20 22.56 -53.02 39.26
C ALA A 20 21.75 -51.74 39.45
N LEU A 21 21.57 -51.32 40.71
CA LEU A 21 20.82 -50.12 41.09
C LEU A 21 21.33 -48.79 40.47
N PRO A 22 22.65 -48.55 40.28
CA PRO A 22 23.14 -47.30 39.70
C PRO A 22 22.60 -47.01 38.29
N TRP A 23 22.38 -48.05 37.48
CA TRP A 23 21.83 -47.91 36.13
C TRP A 23 20.38 -47.42 36.14
N VAL A 24 19.61 -47.84 37.15
CA VAL A 24 18.24 -47.36 37.38
C VAL A 24 18.23 -45.87 37.71
N LEU A 25 19.12 -45.43 38.61
CA LEU A 25 19.20 -44.02 38.99
C LEU A 25 19.64 -43.13 37.82
N LEU A 26 20.61 -43.58 37.02
CA LEU A 26 21.04 -42.87 35.82
C LEU A 26 19.89 -42.74 34.80
N PHE A 27 19.13 -43.82 34.59
CA PHE A 27 17.98 -43.80 33.68
C PHE A 27 16.86 -42.87 34.16
N LEU A 28 16.55 -42.89 35.46
CA LEU A 28 15.56 -41.98 36.05
C LEU A 28 15.99 -40.51 35.97
N PHE A 29 17.27 -40.23 36.20
CA PHE A 29 17.82 -38.89 36.04
C PHE A 29 17.71 -38.41 34.59
N TYR A 30 18.08 -39.25 33.62
CA TYR A 30 17.93 -38.96 32.20
C TYR A 30 16.47 -38.62 31.86
N MET A 31 15.52 -39.45 32.31
CA MET A 31 14.10 -39.24 32.08
C MET A 31 13.63 -37.90 32.67
N PHE A 32 13.96 -37.63 33.93
CA PHE A 32 13.62 -36.37 34.59
C PHE A 32 14.20 -35.18 33.82
N PHE A 33 15.49 -35.22 33.51
CA PHE A 33 16.17 -34.14 32.79
C PHE A 33 15.53 -33.88 31.41
N THR A 34 15.24 -34.93 30.63
CA THR A 34 14.65 -34.75 29.30
C THR A 34 13.21 -34.21 29.37
N TYR A 35 12.41 -34.65 30.35
CA TYR A 35 11.04 -34.14 30.51
C TYR A 35 11.02 -32.68 31.00
N PHE A 36 11.82 -32.33 31.99
CA PHE A 36 11.77 -31.00 32.61
C PHE A 36 12.62 -29.95 31.92
N ALA A 37 13.77 -30.32 31.34
CA ALA A 37 14.64 -29.38 30.65
C ALA A 37 14.41 -29.42 29.14
N VAL A 38 14.63 -30.56 28.51
CA VAL A 38 14.72 -30.64 27.04
C VAL A 38 13.39 -30.36 26.37
N LEU A 39 12.28 -31.00 26.80
CA LEU A 39 10.97 -30.76 26.21
C LEU A 39 10.49 -29.31 26.40
N ASN A 40 10.78 -28.71 27.55
CA ASN A 40 10.40 -27.33 27.83
C ASN A 40 11.22 -26.33 26.99
N VAL A 41 12.52 -26.57 26.79
CA VAL A 41 13.36 -25.77 25.89
C VAL A 41 12.85 -25.87 24.46
N ILE A 42 12.57 -27.08 23.98
CA ILE A 42 12.06 -27.31 22.62
C ILE A 42 10.72 -26.58 22.43
N THR A 43 9.80 -26.73 23.38
CA THR A 43 8.50 -26.04 23.35
C THR A 43 8.68 -24.52 23.35
N GLY A 44 9.63 -24.00 24.13
CA GLY A 44 9.98 -22.59 24.16
C GLY A 44 10.46 -22.08 22.81
N VAL A 45 11.36 -22.81 22.14
CA VAL A 45 11.87 -22.44 20.81
C VAL A 45 10.76 -22.46 19.75
N PHE A 46 9.88 -23.46 19.77
CA PHE A 46 8.74 -23.52 18.84
C PHE A 46 7.76 -22.38 19.06
N CYS A 47 7.45 -22.05 20.33
CA CYS A 47 6.59 -20.93 20.67
C CYS A 47 7.21 -19.60 20.20
N GLN A 48 8.51 -19.40 20.45
CA GLN A 48 9.23 -18.21 20.01
C GLN A 48 9.23 -18.08 18.48
N THR A 49 9.49 -19.18 17.76
CA THR A 49 9.46 -19.19 16.29
C THR A 49 8.08 -18.84 15.75
N ALA A 50 7.01 -19.34 16.38
CA ALA A 50 5.63 -19.02 16.01
C ALA A 50 5.30 -17.54 16.27
N ILE A 51 5.76 -16.97 17.39
CA ILE A 51 5.59 -15.55 17.73
C ILE A 51 6.37 -14.66 16.78
N ASP A 52 7.64 -14.97 16.51
CA ASP A 52 8.51 -14.20 15.61
C ASP A 52 7.97 -14.21 14.18
N SER A 53 7.45 -15.35 13.71
CA SER A 53 6.78 -15.44 12.42
C SER A 53 5.52 -14.58 12.36
N ALA A 54 4.72 -14.56 13.43
CA ALA A 54 3.52 -13.73 13.49
C ALA A 54 3.85 -12.22 13.54
N GLN A 55 4.99 -11.83 14.11
CA GLN A 55 5.39 -10.43 14.24
C GLN A 55 6.13 -9.88 13.00
N ASN A 56 6.98 -10.69 12.36
CA ASN A 56 7.81 -10.25 11.23
C ASN A 56 7.06 -10.03 9.91
N ASP A 57 5.81 -10.47 9.81
CA ASP A 57 4.97 -10.23 8.63
C ASP A 57 4.68 -8.74 8.43
N HIS A 58 4.47 -7.97 9.50
CA HIS A 58 4.09 -6.56 9.36
C HIS A 58 5.23 -5.66 8.87
N ALA A 59 6.42 -5.78 9.46
CA ALA A 59 7.56 -4.93 9.10
C ALA A 59 8.11 -5.26 7.71
N THR A 60 8.19 -6.55 7.38
CA THR A 60 8.66 -7.02 6.07
C THR A 60 7.71 -6.59 4.95
N VAL A 61 6.40 -6.71 5.16
CA VAL A 61 5.40 -6.27 4.18
C VAL A 61 5.50 -4.76 3.94
N ILE A 62 5.59 -3.94 5.00
CA ILE A 62 5.72 -2.48 4.86
C ILE A 62 6.99 -2.11 4.09
N HIS A 63 8.13 -2.74 4.40
CA HIS A 63 9.38 -2.52 3.68
C HIS A 63 9.27 -2.89 2.20
N SER A 64 8.62 -4.02 1.86
CA SER A 64 8.43 -4.44 0.48
C SER A 64 7.55 -3.45 -0.32
N ILE A 65 6.51 -2.89 0.31
CA ILE A 65 5.63 -1.88 -0.32
C ILE A 65 6.41 -0.59 -0.59
N LEU A 66 7.19 -0.12 0.39
CA LEU A 66 7.98 1.11 0.26
C LEU A 66 9.11 0.96 -0.77
N ALA A 67 9.82 -0.16 -0.75
CA ALA A 67 10.88 -0.44 -1.73
C ALA A 67 10.32 -0.49 -3.16
N ASN A 68 9.16 -1.12 -3.34
CA ASN A 68 8.50 -1.19 -4.64
C ASN A 68 8.04 0.20 -5.12
N LYS A 69 7.50 1.03 -4.20
CA LYS A 69 7.18 2.44 -4.50
C LYS A 69 8.42 3.22 -4.93
N GLN A 70 9.53 3.11 -4.20
CA GLN A 70 10.76 3.85 -4.51
C GLN A 70 11.33 3.46 -5.87
N ALA A 71 11.41 2.15 -6.16
CA ALA A 71 11.85 1.64 -7.46
C ALA A 71 10.94 2.14 -8.60
N HIS A 72 9.64 2.29 -8.35
CA HIS A 72 8.71 2.89 -9.32
C HIS A 72 8.97 4.38 -9.56
N LEU A 73 9.30 5.15 -8.51
CA LEU A 73 9.58 6.59 -8.65
C LEU A 73 10.89 6.83 -9.42
N GLU A 74 11.93 6.05 -9.14
CA GLU A 74 13.20 6.11 -9.87
C GLU A 74 13.01 5.84 -11.36
N LYS A 75 12.22 4.82 -11.67
CA LYS A 75 11.82 4.45 -13.02
C LYS A 75 11.11 5.59 -13.77
N VAL A 76 10.15 6.24 -13.12
CA VAL A 76 9.43 7.41 -13.70
C VAL A 76 10.38 8.59 -13.92
N ARG A 77 11.31 8.82 -13.00
CA ARG A 77 12.31 9.89 -13.12
C ARG A 77 13.29 9.65 -14.27
N ASP A 78 13.74 8.41 -14.47
CA ASP A 78 14.57 8.06 -15.62
C ASP A 78 13.84 8.30 -16.94
N LEU A 79 12.54 7.98 -17.01
CA LEU A 79 11.72 8.26 -18.19
C LEU A 79 11.58 9.77 -18.43
N PHE A 80 11.33 10.55 -17.37
CA PHE A 80 11.23 12.00 -17.45
C PHE A 80 12.51 12.63 -18.04
N ASN A 81 13.68 12.13 -17.61
CA ASN A 81 14.96 12.57 -18.16
C ASN A 81 15.15 12.14 -19.62
N LYS A 82 14.78 10.90 -19.99
CA LYS A 82 14.86 10.39 -21.37
C LYS A 82 13.99 11.15 -22.36
N LEU A 83 12.86 11.69 -21.90
CA LEU A 83 11.97 12.55 -22.69
C LEU A 83 12.56 13.96 -22.93
N GLY A 84 13.74 14.26 -22.35
CA GLY A 84 14.55 15.44 -22.65
C GLY A 84 14.52 16.53 -21.58
N ALA A 85 13.91 16.28 -20.42
CA ALA A 85 13.74 17.29 -19.38
C ALA A 85 15.04 17.72 -18.66
N GLU A 86 16.16 17.01 -18.88
CA GLU A 86 17.45 17.24 -18.19
C GLU A 86 17.96 18.69 -18.34
N ASN A 87 17.70 19.33 -19.49
CA ASN A 87 18.19 20.69 -19.79
C ASN A 87 17.11 21.78 -19.69
N THR A 88 15.83 21.42 -19.72
CA THR A 88 14.70 22.37 -19.78
C THR A 88 13.91 22.46 -18.48
N GLY A 89 14.03 21.48 -17.59
CA GLY A 89 13.26 21.41 -16.34
C GLY A 89 11.81 20.94 -16.52
N GLY A 90 11.38 20.72 -17.76
CA GLY A 90 10.04 20.28 -18.13
C GLY A 90 9.98 19.72 -19.56
N ILE A 91 8.96 18.92 -19.84
CA ILE A 91 8.75 18.27 -21.14
C ILE A 91 7.71 19.09 -21.92
N THR A 92 8.10 19.66 -23.05
CA THR A 92 7.16 20.33 -23.96
C THR A 92 6.47 19.32 -24.87
N TYR A 93 5.32 19.69 -25.45
CA TYR A 93 4.58 18.80 -26.35
C TYR A 93 5.44 18.28 -27.52
N LEU A 94 6.27 19.14 -28.13
CA LEU A 94 7.13 18.76 -29.25
C LEU A 94 8.15 17.69 -28.86
N MET A 95 8.77 17.84 -27.68
CA MET A 95 9.72 16.85 -27.15
C MET A 95 9.01 15.54 -26.83
N PHE A 96 7.79 15.62 -26.31
CA PHE A 96 6.97 14.46 -26.00
C PHE A 96 6.56 13.71 -27.27
N GLU A 97 6.07 14.40 -28.30
CA GLU A 97 5.65 13.83 -29.59
C GLU A 97 6.82 13.17 -30.34
N GLU A 98 8.01 13.77 -30.30
CA GLU A 98 9.20 13.19 -30.90
C GLU A 98 9.61 11.87 -30.23
N LYS A 99 9.54 11.82 -28.89
CA LYS A 99 10.07 10.70 -28.11
C LYS A 99 9.05 9.61 -27.80
N ILE A 100 7.75 9.90 -27.81
CA ILE A 100 6.71 8.90 -27.52
C ILE A 100 6.65 7.79 -28.57
N THR A 101 7.07 8.10 -29.80
CA THR A 101 7.15 7.12 -30.89
C THR A 101 8.40 6.23 -30.79
N SER A 102 9.34 6.55 -29.90
CA SER A 102 10.55 5.75 -29.71
C SER A 102 10.21 4.42 -29.02
N PRO A 103 10.83 3.30 -29.46
CA PRO A 103 10.53 1.97 -28.94
C PRO A 103 10.83 1.86 -27.44
N GLU A 104 11.87 2.54 -26.96
CA GLU A 104 12.28 2.56 -25.55
C GLU A 104 11.23 3.21 -24.64
N VAL A 105 10.63 4.32 -25.09
CA VAL A 105 9.57 5.01 -24.34
C VAL A 105 8.28 4.21 -24.37
N LYS A 106 7.95 3.60 -25.53
CA LYS A 106 6.76 2.77 -25.69
C LYS A 106 6.79 1.52 -24.82
N GLU A 107 7.88 0.76 -24.83
CA GLU A 107 8.07 -0.43 -23.99
C GLU A 107 7.93 -0.06 -22.49
N TYR A 108 8.35 1.15 -22.14
CA TYR A 108 8.23 1.65 -20.77
C TYR A 108 6.80 1.97 -20.37
N PHE A 109 6.05 2.67 -21.22
CA PHE A 109 4.62 2.92 -21.00
C PHE A 109 3.85 1.59 -20.90
N GLU A 110 4.14 0.62 -21.76
CA GLU A 110 3.58 -0.73 -21.67
C GLU A 110 3.93 -1.41 -20.34
N SER A 111 5.17 -1.27 -19.84
CA SER A 111 5.57 -1.79 -18.52
C SER A 111 4.83 -1.14 -17.35
N LEU A 112 4.34 0.09 -17.54
CA LEU A 112 3.48 0.81 -16.59
C LEU A 112 2.00 0.46 -16.76
N GLY A 113 1.64 -0.37 -17.74
CA GLY A 113 0.26 -0.72 -18.10
C GLY A 113 -0.46 0.40 -18.85
N LEU A 114 0.29 1.30 -19.49
CA LEU A 114 -0.21 2.47 -20.20
C LEU A 114 -0.11 2.22 -21.70
N ASP A 115 -1.25 2.32 -22.38
CA ASP A 115 -1.32 2.20 -23.83
C ASP A 115 -1.65 3.58 -24.40
N VAL A 116 -0.63 4.29 -24.89
CA VAL A 116 -0.76 5.68 -25.33
C VAL A 116 -1.00 5.71 -26.84
N TRP A 117 -2.28 5.76 -27.22
CA TRP A 117 -2.72 5.82 -28.62
C TRP A 117 -2.76 7.25 -29.18
N ASP A 118 -2.89 8.25 -28.29
CA ASP A 118 -2.97 9.67 -28.64
C ASP A 118 -2.05 10.48 -27.72
N ALA A 119 -0.90 10.89 -28.27
CA ALA A 119 0.13 11.65 -27.57
C ALA A 119 -0.37 13.03 -27.12
N TRP A 120 -1.23 13.68 -27.91
CA TRP A 120 -1.76 15.01 -27.59
C TRP A 120 -2.72 14.96 -26.41
N SER A 121 -3.69 14.05 -26.46
CA SER A 121 -4.64 13.87 -25.37
C SER A 121 -3.95 13.43 -24.07
N PHE A 122 -2.92 12.60 -24.17
CA PHE A 122 -2.13 12.20 -23.01
C PHE A 122 -1.31 13.36 -22.46
N PHE A 123 -0.62 14.12 -23.30
CA PHE A 123 0.12 15.31 -22.87
C PHE A 123 -0.78 16.32 -22.16
N LYS A 124 -1.96 16.61 -22.72
CA LYS A 124 -2.96 17.49 -22.08
C LYS A 124 -3.54 16.92 -20.78
N MET A 125 -3.44 15.63 -20.57
CA MET A 125 -3.83 15.01 -19.30
C MET A 125 -2.77 15.23 -18.20
N LEU A 126 -1.51 15.35 -18.60
CA LEU A 126 -0.36 15.57 -17.72
C LEU A 126 -0.19 17.06 -17.36
N ASP A 127 -0.34 17.95 -18.35
CA ASP A 127 -0.27 19.42 -18.24
C ASP A 127 -1.48 19.96 -17.45
N LEU A 128 -1.38 20.00 -16.12
CA LEU A 128 -2.51 20.34 -15.24
C LEU A 128 -2.74 21.85 -15.16
N ASP A 129 -1.67 22.62 -15.29
CA ASP A 129 -1.70 24.08 -15.22
C ASP A 129 -1.85 24.77 -16.59
N ASP A 130 -1.89 23.99 -17.68
CA ASP A 130 -1.98 24.45 -19.07
C ASP A 130 -0.80 25.38 -19.45
N SER A 131 0.35 25.21 -18.80
CA SER A 131 1.58 25.95 -19.09
C SER A 131 2.21 25.56 -20.42
N GLY A 132 1.82 24.41 -20.98
CA GLY A 132 2.38 23.85 -22.21
C GLY A 132 3.71 23.13 -22.01
N ALA A 133 4.14 22.94 -20.76
CA ALA A 133 5.30 22.15 -20.39
C ALA A 133 4.99 21.34 -19.13
N VAL A 134 5.21 20.03 -19.19
CA VAL A 134 4.93 19.12 -18.07
C VAL A 134 6.16 19.04 -17.17
N ASP A 135 6.02 19.41 -15.91
CA ASP A 135 7.09 19.24 -14.92
C ASP A 135 7.17 17.80 -14.36
N ILE A 136 8.18 17.52 -13.53
CA ILE A 136 8.38 16.17 -12.98
C ILE A 136 7.25 15.73 -12.06
N GLU A 137 6.64 16.66 -11.32
CA GLU A 137 5.56 16.38 -10.37
C GLU A 137 4.26 16.09 -11.13
N GLU A 138 3.95 16.90 -12.15
CA GLU A 138 2.84 16.70 -13.07
C GLU A 138 2.96 15.40 -13.85
N PHE A 139 4.16 15.09 -14.37
CA PHE A 139 4.43 13.83 -15.05
C PHE A 139 4.19 12.63 -14.13
N LEU A 140 4.69 12.71 -12.90
CA LEU A 140 4.56 11.64 -11.91
C LEU A 140 3.12 11.44 -11.46
N MET A 141 2.41 12.53 -11.15
CA MET A 141 0.99 12.51 -10.79
C MET A 141 0.14 12.01 -11.94
N GLY A 142 0.44 12.42 -13.17
CA GLY A 142 -0.23 11.96 -14.37
C GLY A 142 -0.02 10.46 -14.62
N CYS A 143 1.22 9.96 -14.56
CA CYS A 143 1.50 8.52 -14.66
C CYS A 143 0.82 7.71 -13.55
N LEU A 144 0.76 8.22 -12.32
CA LEU A 144 0.01 7.58 -11.23
C LEU A 144 -1.50 7.55 -11.51
N ARG A 145 -2.05 8.63 -12.07
CA ARG A 145 -3.47 8.75 -12.42
C ARG A 145 -3.86 7.81 -13.55
N VAL A 146 -3.00 7.60 -14.55
CA VAL A 146 -3.31 6.70 -15.67
C VAL A 146 -3.03 5.23 -15.32
N ARG A 147 -2.01 4.94 -14.49
CA ARG A 147 -1.73 3.56 -14.02
C ARG A 147 -2.77 3.08 -13.01
N GLY A 148 -3.34 3.98 -12.23
CA GLY A 148 -4.49 3.69 -11.39
C GLY A 148 -5.73 3.58 -12.26
N ASN A 149 -6.28 2.38 -12.43
CA ASN A 149 -7.75 2.23 -12.43
C ASN A 149 -8.22 3.13 -11.30
N ALA A 150 -8.85 4.28 -11.59
CA ALA A 150 -9.14 5.34 -10.61
C ALA A 150 -9.54 4.67 -9.30
N LYS A 151 -8.60 4.60 -8.34
CA LYS A 151 -8.75 3.63 -7.25
C LYS A 151 -10.02 4.07 -6.55
N ALA A 152 -10.90 3.15 -6.18
CA ALA A 152 -12.21 3.49 -5.60
C ALA A 152 -12.15 4.58 -4.50
N ILE A 153 -10.98 4.76 -3.87
CA ILE A 153 -10.59 5.87 -3.00
C ILE A 153 -10.61 7.26 -3.66
N ASP A 154 -10.03 7.45 -4.84
CA ASP A 154 -9.97 8.76 -5.52
C ASP A 154 -11.37 9.19 -5.98
N ILE A 155 -12.15 8.25 -6.51
CA ILE A 155 -13.57 8.46 -6.81
C ILE A 155 -14.35 8.74 -5.51
N GLY A 156 -14.06 8.00 -4.44
CA GLY A 156 -14.66 8.22 -3.12
C GLY A 156 -14.36 9.62 -2.57
N LYS A 157 -13.14 10.13 -2.75
CA LYS A 157 -12.74 11.48 -2.36
C LYS A 157 -13.46 12.53 -3.19
N ILE A 158 -13.54 12.35 -4.52
CA ILE A 158 -14.30 13.26 -5.40
C ILE A 158 -15.77 13.30 -5.01
N ILE A 159 -16.41 12.14 -4.78
CA ILE A 159 -17.82 12.08 -4.35
C ILE A 159 -18.01 12.77 -3.00
N HIS A 160 -17.07 12.58 -2.07
CA HIS A 160 -17.10 13.25 -0.77
C HIS A 160 -17.00 14.77 -0.90
N ASP A 161 -16.01 15.25 -1.66
CA ASP A 161 -15.76 16.68 -1.89
C ASP A 161 -16.94 17.34 -2.63
N GLN A 162 -17.55 16.65 -3.62
CA GLN A 162 -18.77 17.11 -4.29
C GLN A 162 -19.96 17.18 -3.33
N THR A 163 -20.16 16.15 -2.51
CA THR A 163 -21.24 16.14 -1.52
C THR A 163 -21.07 17.26 -0.50
N TRP A 164 -19.82 17.55 -0.11
CA TRP A 164 -19.49 18.66 0.78
C TRP A 164 -19.79 20.01 0.13
N GLN A 165 -19.37 20.22 -1.14
CA GLN A 165 -19.67 21.44 -1.89
C GLN A 165 -21.18 21.68 -2.05
N ILE A 166 -21.96 20.65 -2.39
CA ILE A 166 -23.42 20.74 -2.54
C ILE A 166 -24.07 21.17 -1.22
N LYS A 167 -23.63 20.60 -0.09
CA LYS A 167 -24.14 20.99 1.22
C LYS A 167 -23.82 22.43 1.56
N GLU A 168 -22.63 22.89 1.24
CA GLU A 168 -22.22 24.27 1.54
C GLU A 168 -22.96 25.29 0.65
N GLN A 169 -23.16 24.96 -0.63
CA GLN A 169 -24.01 25.75 -1.51
C GLN A 169 -25.46 25.83 -1.01
N GLY A 170 -26.03 24.73 -0.50
CA GLY A 170 -27.38 24.72 0.06
C GLY A 170 -27.52 25.62 1.30
N LYS A 171 -26.49 25.70 2.15
CA LYS A 171 -26.48 26.64 3.30
C LYS A 171 -26.44 28.09 2.83
N PHE A 172 -25.58 28.41 1.86
CA PHE A 172 -25.52 29.74 1.28
C PHE A 172 -26.86 30.13 0.64
N GLN A 173 -27.49 29.22 -0.09
CA GLN A 173 -28.78 29.44 -0.72
C GLN A 173 -29.88 29.73 0.32
N THR A 174 -29.89 28.98 1.43
CA THR A 174 -30.82 29.22 2.55
C THR A 174 -30.57 30.60 3.19
N TYR A 175 -29.31 31.00 3.34
CA TYR A 175 -28.95 32.33 3.87
C TYR A 175 -29.42 33.46 2.94
N VAL A 176 -29.21 33.31 1.64
CA VAL A 176 -29.66 34.26 0.61
C VAL A 176 -31.19 34.35 0.58
N GLU A 177 -31.91 33.22 0.67
CA GLU A 177 -33.38 33.21 0.72
C GLU A 177 -33.92 33.86 1.98
N SER A 178 -33.31 33.61 3.14
CA SER A 178 -33.67 34.25 4.40
C SER A 178 -33.44 35.77 4.34
N TRP A 179 -32.30 36.20 3.81
CA TRP A 179 -31.98 37.61 3.65
C TRP A 179 -32.94 38.28 2.67
N ARG A 180 -33.25 37.63 1.54
CA ARG A 180 -34.22 38.08 0.54
C ARG A 180 -35.61 38.24 1.15
N SER A 181 -36.08 37.28 1.94
CA SER A 181 -37.38 37.37 2.63
C SER A 181 -37.40 38.54 3.61
N GLY A 182 -36.37 38.67 4.45
CA GLY A 182 -36.28 39.77 5.42
C GLY A 182 -36.24 41.15 4.74
N LEU A 183 -35.58 41.27 3.60
CA LEU A 183 -35.60 42.50 2.79
C LEU A 183 -36.94 42.77 2.13
N SER A 184 -37.63 41.73 1.66
CA SER A 184 -38.98 41.84 1.11
C SER A 184 -39.97 42.35 2.16
N ASP A 185 -39.86 41.85 3.39
CA ASP A 185 -40.70 42.26 4.51
C ASP A 185 -40.36 43.68 4.99
N PHE A 186 -39.07 44.05 5.01
CA PHE A 186 -38.61 45.39 5.40
C PHE A 186 -38.99 46.47 4.38
N LEU A 187 -38.92 46.18 3.08
CA LEU A 187 -39.22 47.12 2.00
C LEU A 187 -40.70 47.16 1.60
N GLY A 188 -41.56 46.32 2.19
CA GLY A 188 -43.01 46.31 1.92
C GLY A 188 -43.42 45.88 0.51
N PHE A 189 -42.48 45.41 -0.31
CA PHE A 189 -42.76 44.92 -1.66
C PHE A 189 -43.19 43.44 -1.61
N ARG A 190 -44.49 43.17 -1.71
CA ARG A 190 -44.99 41.85 -2.14
C ARG A 190 -44.69 41.68 -3.62
N PHE A 191 -43.51 41.17 -3.96
CA PHE A 191 -43.28 40.63 -5.30
C PHE A 191 -44.12 39.36 -5.45
N TYR A 192 -45.15 39.42 -6.29
CA TYR A 192 -45.94 38.26 -6.70
C TYR A 192 -45.01 37.23 -7.35
N ARG A 193 -45.07 35.99 -6.83
CA ARG A 193 -44.48 34.79 -7.44
C ARG A 193 -44.85 34.75 -8.94
N ILE A 194 -43.82 34.67 -9.79
CA ILE A 194 -43.88 33.99 -11.09
C ILE A 194 -43.16 32.66 -10.90
#